data_AF-A0A932W2D1-F1
#
_entry.id   AF-A0A932W2D1-F1
#
_cell.length_a   1.000
_cell.length_b   1.000
_cell.length_c   1.000
_cell.angle_alpha   90.00
_cell.angle_beta   90.00
_cell.angle_gamma   90.00
#
_symmetry.space_group_name_H-M   'P 1'
#
loop_
_entity.id
_entity.type
_entity.pdbx_description
1 polymer ?
#
loop_
_entity_poly.entity_id
_entity_poly.type
_entity_poly.pdbx_seq_one_letter_code
_entity_poly.pdbx_strand_id
1 'polypeptide(L)' 'MNLGFQELILILIIVLVLFGSSRIPQLMGGLGEGLKNFKKAMRDDGDKDSTTPNQK' A
#
# COMPACT_ATOMS: atom_id res chain seq x y z
N MET A 1 -2.24 28.97 -5.50
CA MET A 1 -3.19 27.84 -5.61
C MET A 1 -2.39 26.58 -5.36
N ASN A 2 -2.33 26.16 -4.10
CA ASN A 2 -1.66 24.90 -3.75
C ASN A 2 -2.72 23.82 -3.86
N LEU A 3 -2.40 22.70 -4.52
CA LEU A 3 -3.17 21.47 -4.43
C LEU A 3 -3.15 21.03 -2.97
N GLY A 4 -4.07 21.57 -2.19
CA GLY A 4 -4.16 21.32 -0.78
C GLY A 4 -4.83 19.98 -0.54
N PHE A 5 -4.85 19.61 0.73
CA PHE A 5 -5.56 18.42 1.19
C PHE A 5 -7.05 18.42 0.76
N GLN A 6 -7.64 19.61 0.62
CA GLN A 6 -9.03 19.80 0.21
C GLN A 6 -9.28 19.40 -1.25
N GLU A 7 -8.43 19.82 -2.22
CA GLU A 7 -8.58 19.36 -3.61
C GLU A 7 -8.33 17.85 -3.75
N LEU A 8 -7.36 17.30 -3.00
CA LEU A 8 -7.08 15.86 -3.03
C LEU A 8 -8.28 15.04 -2.53
N ILE A 9 -8.93 15.48 -1.46
CA ILE A 9 -10.18 14.86 -0.97
C ILE A 9 -11.28 14.93 -2.02
N LEU A 10 -11.46 16.06 -2.70
CA LEU A 10 -12.50 16.20 -3.72
C LEU A 10 -12.27 15.22 -4.89
N ILE A 11 -11.01 15.10 -5.34
CA ILE A 11 -10.63 14.14 -6.38
C ILE A 11 -10.85 12.71 -5.90
N LEU A 12 -10.47 12.39 -4.65
CA LEU A 12 -10.66 11.07 -4.07
C LEU A 12 -12.14 10.68 -4.04
N ILE A 13 -13.04 11.62 -3.68
CA ILE A 13 -14.48 11.38 -3.70
C ILE A 13 -14.97 11.08 -5.12
N ILE A 14 -14.53 11.85 -6.12
CA ILE A 14 -14.90 11.62 -7.53
C ILE A 14 -14.46 10.23 -7.99
N VAL A 15 -13.20 9.86 -7.70
CA VAL A 15 -12.66 8.54 -8.01
C VAL A 15 -13.46 7.45 -7.28
N LEU A 16 -13.82 7.65 -6.03
CA LEU A 16 -14.62 6.70 -5.25
C LEU A 16 -16.03 6.52 -5.83
N VAL A 17 -16.64 7.55 -6.38
CA VAL A 17 -17.94 7.46 -7.06
C VAL A 17 -17.84 6.70 -8.39
N LEU A 18 -16.79 6.97 -9.18
CA LEU A 18 -16.59 6.32 -10.48
C LEU A 18 -16.22 4.83 -10.35
N PHE A 19 -15.30 4.52 -9.42
CA PHE A 19 -14.81 3.16 -9.23
C PHE A 19 -15.60 2.39 -8.16
N GLY A 20 -16.30 3.07 -7.27
CA GLY A 20 -16.98 2.47 -6.12
C GLY A 20 -16.03 2.14 -4.97
N SER A 21 -16.55 2.13 -3.75
CA SER A 21 -15.79 1.82 -2.52
C SER A 21 -15.25 0.39 -2.45
N SER A 22 -15.76 -0.53 -3.27
CA SER A 22 -15.31 -1.93 -3.30
C SER A 22 -14.14 -2.18 -4.25
N ARG A 23 -13.96 -1.38 -5.31
CA ARG A 23 -12.90 -1.64 -6.30
C ARG A 23 -11.53 -1.19 -5.80
N ILE A 24 -11.45 -0.06 -5.08
CA ILE A 24 -10.18 0.43 -4.55
C ILE A 24 -9.54 -0.58 -3.57
N PRO A 25 -10.25 -1.12 -2.55
CA PRO A 25 -9.68 -2.12 -1.64
C PRO A 25 -9.33 -3.43 -2.33
N GLN A 26 -10.12 -3.88 -3.32
CA GLN A 26 -9.81 -5.09 -4.10
C GLN A 26 -8.49 -4.95 -4.87
N LEU A 27 -8.28 -3.80 -5.52
CA LEU A 27 -7.04 -3.50 -6.24
C LEU A 27 -5.86 -3.30 -5.25
N MET A 28 -6.08 -2.58 -4.15
CA MET A 28 -5.05 -2.38 -3.13
C MET A 28 -4.65 -3.67 -2.43
N GLY A 29 -5.55 -4.63 -2.24
CA GLY A 29 -5.23 -5.93 -1.66
C GLY A 29 -4.19 -6.68 -2.49
N GLY A 30 -4.44 -6.83 -3.80
CA GLY A 30 -3.50 -7.48 -4.72
C GLY A 30 -2.18 -6.73 -4.87
N LEU A 31 -2.22 -5.40 -4.99
CA LEU A 31 -1.01 -4.57 -5.08
C LEU A 31 -0.22 -4.57 -3.77
N GLY A 32 -0.91 -4.59 -2.63
CA GLY A 32 -0.31 -4.59 -1.29
C GLY A 32 0.39 -5.89 -0.97
N GLU A 33 -0.21 -7.03 -1.33
CA GLU A 33 0.45 -8.34 -1.24
C GLU A 33 1.67 -8.43 -2.17
N GLY A 34 1.54 -7.94 -3.42
CA GLY A 34 2.65 -7.87 -4.37
C GLY A 34 3.82 -7.04 -3.85
N LEU A 35 3.53 -5.83 -3.34
CA LEU A 35 4.55 -4.94 -2.77
C LEU A 35 5.15 -5.50 -1.48
N LYS A 36 4.36 -6.18 -0.64
CA LYS A 36 4.84 -6.86 0.58
C LYS A 36 5.79 -8.00 0.24
N ASN A 37 5.45 -8.83 -0.74
CA ASN A 37 6.28 -9.95 -1.17
C ASN A 37 7.54 -9.46 -1.89
N PHE A 38 7.42 -8.42 -2.71
CA PHE A 38 8.56 -7.75 -3.34
C PHE A 38 9.52 -7.18 -2.29
N LYS A 39 9.00 -6.45 -1.30
CA LYS A 39 9.80 -5.92 -0.19
C LYS A 39 10.43 -7.03 0.65
N LYS A 40 9.76 -8.17 0.82
CA LYS A 40 10.31 -9.32 1.54
C LYS A 40 11.48 -9.95 0.76
N ALA A 41 11.31 -10.19 -0.54
CA ALA A 41 12.36 -10.74 -1.41
C ALA A 41 13.58 -9.80 -1.47
N MET A 42 13.37 -8.49 -1.66
CA MET A 42 14.46 -7.51 -1.67
C MET A 42 15.22 -7.41 -0.34
N ARG A 43 14.57 -7.74 0.79
CA ARG A 43 15.21 -7.76 2.10
C ARG A 43 15.94 -9.08 2.34
N ASP A 44 15.44 -10.20 1.85
CA ASP A 44 16.09 -11.51 1.96
C ASP A 44 17.38 -11.61 1.11
N ASP A 45 17.43 -10.91 -0.03
CA ASP A 45 18.65 -10.77 -0.85
C ASP A 45 19.70 -9.80 -0.24
N GLY A 46 19.27 -8.87 0.62
CA GLY A 46 20.14 -7.84 1.20
C GLY A 46 20.47 -8.02 2.68
N ASP A 47 19.79 -8.91 3.40
CA ASP A 47 19.85 -8.96 4.85
C ASP A 47 19.57 -10.38 5.40
N LYS A 48 20.62 -11.22 5.39
CA LYS A 48 20.72 -12.37 6.31
C LYS A 48 21.17 -11.92 7.71
N ASP A 49 20.79 -10.74 8.20
CA ASP A 49 21.19 -10.30 9.54
C ASP A 49 20.20 -9.30 10.15
N SER A 50 18.94 -9.69 10.42
CA SER A 50 18.08 -9.06 11.46
C SER A 50 16.68 -9.68 11.56
N THR A 51 16.54 -10.81 12.26
CA THR A 51 15.41 -11.12 13.17
C THR A 51 15.52 -12.59 13.59
N THR A 52 16.36 -12.82 14.58
CA THR A 52 16.21 -13.95 15.49
C THR A 52 14.84 -13.81 16.18
N PRO A 53 14.01 -14.87 16.21
CA PRO A 53 12.78 -14.88 16.99
C PRO A 53 13.11 -14.68 18.47
N ASN A 54 12.36 -13.81 19.13
CA ASN A 54 12.30 -13.72 20.58
C ASN A 54 11.99 -15.12 21.15
N GLN A 55 13.02 -15.83 21.62
CA GLN A 55 12.93 -17.12 22.31
C GLN A 55 12.77 -16.82 23.80
N LYS A 56 11.61 -17.19 24.36
CA LYS A 56 11.39 -17.35 25.80
C LYS A 56 11.03 -18.81 26.08
#